data_AF-A0A4U8S8D2-F1
#
_entry.id   AF-A0A4U8S8D2-F1
#
_cell.length_a   1.000
_cell.length_b   1.000
_cell.length_c   1.000
_cell.angle_alpha   90.00
_cell.angle_beta   90.00
_cell.angle_gamma   90.00
#
_symmetry.space_group_name_H-M   'P 1'
#
loop_
_entity.id
_entity.type
_entity.pdbx_description
1 polymer ?
#
loop_
_entity_poly.entity_id
_entity_poly.type
_entity_poly.pdbx_seq_one_letter_code
_entity_poly.pdbx_strand_id
1 'polypeptide(L)'
;MDITKINQSGVQNMLSNIYNVANQPQKAPNESNESEQKINGVDGLNNQDRSIQSLQHFDITRRIDDRFSPSIELTKAREIGGQLEGGFRDKTSFENLADTLKNESLINNNERTAMEYLKNNSSKLSFDEFEKIAANDNHSKEMKGLIDSVVNKMKFVDSVNGGIF
;
A
#
# COMPACT_ATOMS: atom_id res chain seq x y z
N MET A 1 -35.00 21.17 19.34
CA MET A 1 -35.66 20.35 18.31
C MET A 1 -35.03 20.69 16.97
N ASP A 2 -34.49 19.81 16.15
CA ASP A 2 -34.11 18.41 16.25
C ASP A 2 -33.53 18.11 14.86
N ILE A 3 -32.26 17.74 14.75
CA ILE A 3 -31.78 17.07 13.53
C ILE A 3 -30.75 16.03 13.95
N THR A 4 -31.21 14.92 14.53
CA THR A 4 -30.45 13.68 14.56
C THR A 4 -31.24 12.60 13.84
N LYS A 5 -30.67 12.08 12.74
CA LYS A 5 -30.91 10.74 12.22
C LYS A 5 -29.90 10.46 11.10
N ILE A 6 -28.73 9.96 11.47
CA ILE A 6 -27.79 9.32 10.54
C ILE A 6 -27.95 7.82 10.74
N ASN A 7 -28.30 7.14 9.66
CA ASN A 7 -28.63 5.73 9.57
C ASN A 7 -27.35 4.87 9.65
N GLN A 8 -27.10 4.21 10.78
CA GLN A 8 -25.89 3.40 11.05
C GLN A 8 -26.12 1.88 10.97
N SER A 9 -26.94 1.39 10.03
CA SER A 9 -27.24 -0.05 9.93
C SER A 9 -26.32 -0.86 8.98
N GLY A 10 -25.44 -0.20 8.22
CA GLY A 10 -24.71 -0.87 7.12
C GLY A 10 -23.36 -1.51 7.48
N VAL A 11 -22.67 -1.04 8.52
CA VAL A 11 -21.24 -1.37 8.72
C VAL A 11 -21.03 -2.42 9.82
N GLN A 12 -21.99 -2.60 10.73
CA GLN A 12 -21.84 -3.53 11.85
C GLN A 12 -21.91 -5.00 11.43
N ASN A 13 -22.62 -5.34 10.34
CA ASN A 13 -22.71 -6.73 9.86
C ASN A 13 -21.46 -7.24 9.10
N MET A 14 -20.54 -6.35 8.71
CA MET A 14 -19.32 -6.78 7.98
C MET A 14 -18.16 -7.16 8.92
N LEU A 15 -18.20 -6.72 10.18
CA LEU A 15 -17.10 -6.94 11.13
C LEU A 15 -17.29 -8.20 11.99
N SER A 16 -18.52 -8.73 12.08
CA SER A 16 -18.85 -9.92 12.89
C SER A 16 -18.17 -11.20 12.40
N ASN A 17 -17.76 -11.26 11.12
CA ASN A 17 -17.12 -12.43 10.54
C ASN A 17 -15.60 -12.49 10.75
N ILE A 18 -14.98 -11.43 11.29
CA ILE A 18 -13.51 -11.35 11.39
C ILE A 18 -13.00 -11.80 12.78
N TYR A 19 -13.82 -11.71 13.83
CA TYR A 19 -13.36 -11.88 15.21
C TYR A 19 -13.88 -13.12 15.96
N ASN A 20 -14.42 -14.12 15.28
CA ASN A 20 -14.79 -15.39 15.91
C ASN A 20 -13.92 -16.56 15.40
N VAL A 21 -12.64 -16.53 15.75
CA VAL A 21 -11.80 -17.74 15.83
C VAL A 21 -11.30 -17.86 17.26
N ALA A 22 -12.14 -18.43 18.12
CA ALA A 22 -11.74 -18.88 19.45
C ALA A 22 -11.15 -20.29 19.32
N ASN A 23 -9.84 -20.40 19.54
CA ASN A 23 -9.18 -21.64 19.88
C ASN A 23 -9.79 -22.20 21.18
N GLN A 24 -10.34 -23.43 21.16
CA GLN A 24 -9.97 -24.46 22.14
C GLN A 24 -10.51 -25.87 21.76
N PRO A 25 -9.79 -26.94 22.13
CA PRO A 25 -10.05 -28.32 21.73
C PRO A 25 -10.80 -29.10 22.81
N GLN A 26 -11.74 -30.00 22.46
CA GLN A 26 -12.10 -31.13 23.34
C GLN A 26 -13.03 -32.18 22.70
N LYS A 27 -12.52 -33.42 22.72
CA LYS A 27 -13.17 -34.71 23.04
C LYS A 27 -14.51 -35.10 22.37
N ALA A 28 -14.48 -36.20 21.63
CA ALA A 28 -15.60 -37.16 21.59
C ALA A 28 -15.78 -37.77 23.00
N PRO A 29 -17.03 -37.97 23.47
CA PRO A 29 -17.57 -39.33 23.46
C PRO A 29 -19.10 -39.42 23.23
N ASN A 30 -19.48 -40.57 22.69
CA ASN A 30 -20.79 -41.26 22.72
C ASN A 30 -21.89 -40.66 23.60
N GLU A 31 -23.09 -40.52 23.05
CA GLU A 31 -24.30 -41.09 23.67
C GLU A 31 -25.44 -41.21 22.64
N SER A 32 -25.97 -42.42 22.59
CA SER A 32 -27.10 -42.92 21.81
C SER A 32 -28.41 -42.25 22.23
N ASN A 33 -29.25 -41.88 21.26
CA ASN A 33 -30.70 -41.91 21.41
C ASN A 33 -31.32 -42.32 20.09
N GLU A 34 -31.69 -43.59 20.03
CA GLU A 34 -32.56 -44.17 19.01
C GLU A 34 -33.93 -43.49 19.09
N SER A 35 -34.48 -43.12 17.93
CA SER A 35 -35.90 -42.93 17.76
C SER A 35 -36.30 -43.69 16.51
N GLU A 36 -36.90 -44.84 16.77
CA GLU A 36 -37.47 -45.77 15.81
C GLU A 36 -38.36 -45.02 14.81
N GLN A 37 -38.00 -45.04 13.53
CA GLN A 37 -38.93 -44.75 12.45
C GLN A 37 -39.20 -46.02 11.65
N LYS A 38 -40.46 -46.45 11.75
CA LYS A 38 -41.10 -47.54 11.01
C LYS A 38 -40.67 -47.58 9.55
N ILE A 39 -40.15 -48.74 9.14
CA ILE A 39 -39.91 -49.10 7.75
C ILE A 39 -41.28 -49.39 7.11
N ASN A 40 -41.69 -48.54 6.17
CA ASN A 40 -42.77 -48.85 5.23
C ASN A 40 -42.31 -48.56 3.81
N GLY A 41 -42.27 -49.61 2.99
CA GLY A 41 -42.63 -49.56 1.56
C GLY A 41 -41.62 -48.93 0.60
N VAL A 42 -40.91 -49.80 -0.11
CA VAL A 42 -40.30 -49.53 -1.42
C VAL A 42 -41.36 -49.11 -2.44
N ASP A 43 -41.13 -47.99 -3.14
CA ASP A 43 -41.21 -47.86 -4.60
C ASP A 43 -41.30 -46.38 -5.00
N GLY A 44 -40.35 -45.93 -5.83
CA GLY A 44 -40.35 -44.56 -6.32
C GLY A 44 -39.03 -44.12 -6.97
N LEU A 45 -38.59 -44.83 -8.01
CA LEU A 45 -37.59 -44.31 -8.95
C LEU A 45 -38.17 -43.10 -9.70
N ASN A 46 -37.96 -41.89 -9.20
CA ASN A 46 -37.72 -40.70 -10.04
C ASN A 46 -37.36 -39.49 -9.17
N ASN A 47 -36.08 -39.36 -8.82
CA ASN A 47 -35.54 -38.04 -8.52
C ASN A 47 -34.52 -37.75 -9.61
N GLN A 48 -34.95 -36.93 -10.58
CA GLN A 48 -34.02 -36.20 -11.43
C GLN A 48 -33.16 -35.34 -10.51
N ASP A 49 -32.01 -35.87 -10.14
CA ASP A 49 -30.99 -35.15 -9.40
C ASP A 49 -30.31 -34.14 -10.34
N ARG A 50 -31.08 -33.11 -10.72
CA ARG A 50 -30.62 -31.96 -11.51
C ARG A 50 -29.75 -31.01 -10.69
N SER A 51 -29.29 -31.41 -9.52
CA SER A 51 -28.45 -30.59 -8.64
C SER A 51 -26.94 -30.86 -8.82
N ILE A 52 -26.54 -31.98 -9.42
CA ILE A 52 -25.11 -32.35 -9.57
C ILE A 52 -24.50 -31.88 -10.90
N GLN A 53 -25.28 -31.32 -11.83
CA GLN A 53 -24.74 -30.87 -13.13
C GLN A 53 -24.25 -29.41 -13.15
N SER A 54 -24.40 -28.65 -12.06
CA SER A 54 -23.88 -27.26 -11.99
C SER A 54 -22.66 -27.11 -11.10
N LEU A 55 -21.96 -28.18 -10.75
CA LEU A 55 -20.54 -28.08 -10.42
C LEU A 55 -19.78 -27.88 -11.74
N GLN A 56 -20.03 -26.72 -12.36
CA GLN A 56 -19.19 -26.19 -13.42
C GLN A 56 -17.76 -26.28 -12.89
N HIS A 57 -16.94 -27.03 -13.62
CA HIS A 57 -15.50 -27.08 -13.42
C HIS A 57 -15.00 -25.66 -13.17
N PHE A 58 -14.74 -25.32 -11.91
CA PHE A 58 -13.83 -24.24 -11.62
C PHE A 58 -12.50 -24.75 -12.14
N ASP A 59 -12.06 -24.20 -13.27
CA ASP A 59 -10.79 -24.55 -13.85
C ASP A 59 -9.68 -24.07 -12.91
N ILE A 60 -9.28 -24.94 -11.99
CA ILE A 60 -8.21 -24.71 -11.01
C ILE A 60 -6.86 -24.55 -11.73
N THR A 61 -6.81 -24.75 -13.06
CA THR A 61 -5.64 -24.46 -13.89
C THR A 61 -5.52 -22.99 -14.31
N ARG A 62 -6.47 -22.12 -13.92
CA ARG A 62 -6.29 -20.67 -14.03
C ARG A 62 -5.14 -20.26 -13.12
N ARG A 63 -3.92 -20.41 -13.63
CA ARG A 63 -2.66 -20.16 -12.94
C ARG A 63 -2.78 -18.80 -12.28
N ILE A 64 -2.62 -18.78 -10.96
CA ILE A 64 -2.48 -17.53 -10.23
C ILE A 64 -1.25 -16.85 -10.83
N ASP A 65 -1.49 -15.76 -11.55
CA ASP A 65 -0.45 -14.94 -12.14
C ASP A 65 0.18 -14.11 -11.00
N ASP A 66 1.19 -14.69 -10.35
CA ASP A 66 2.04 -13.97 -9.40
C ASP A 66 3.08 -13.17 -10.21
N ARG A 67 2.81 -11.88 -10.39
CA ARG A 67 3.69 -10.97 -11.14
C ARG A 67 4.09 -9.80 -10.28
N PHE A 68 5.40 -9.61 -10.17
CA PHE A 68 5.98 -8.39 -9.64
C PHE A 68 5.98 -7.32 -10.74
N SER A 69 5.12 -6.32 -10.60
CA SER A 69 5.20 -5.09 -11.40
C SER A 69 5.98 -4.01 -10.62
N PRO A 70 6.81 -3.20 -11.29
CA PRO A 70 7.42 -2.04 -10.66
C PRO A 70 6.36 -1.12 -10.03
N SER A 71 6.70 -0.51 -8.90
CA SER A 71 5.85 0.55 -8.32
C SER A 71 5.84 1.76 -9.26
N ILE A 72 4.78 2.57 -9.18
CA ILE A 72 4.66 3.81 -9.97
C ILE A 72 5.86 4.72 -9.73
N GLU A 73 6.30 4.83 -8.47
CA GLU A 73 7.45 5.64 -8.08
C GLU A 73 8.76 5.14 -8.71
N LEU A 74 8.99 3.82 -8.71
CA LEU A 74 10.17 3.22 -9.33
C LEU A 74 10.18 3.40 -10.84
N THR A 75 9.03 3.24 -11.50
CA THR A 75 8.89 3.47 -12.94
C THR A 75 9.26 4.91 -13.30
N LYS A 76 8.67 5.88 -12.60
CA LYS A 76 8.94 7.31 -12.80
C LYS A 76 10.38 7.68 -12.52
N ALA A 77 10.95 7.17 -11.43
CA ALA A 77 12.36 7.39 -11.12
C ALA A 77 13.24 6.91 -12.28
N ARG A 78 13.01 5.72 -12.83
CA ARG A 78 13.77 5.19 -13.97
C ARG A 78 13.64 6.02 -15.24
N GLU A 79 12.47 6.61 -15.49
CA GLU A 79 12.21 7.40 -16.70
C GLU A 79 13.04 8.70 -16.73
N ILE A 80 13.40 9.24 -15.57
CA ILE A 80 14.03 10.56 -15.47
C ILE A 80 15.54 10.53 -15.25
N GLY A 81 16.16 9.34 -15.15
CA GLY A 81 17.55 9.21 -14.69
C GLY A 81 18.57 10.11 -15.39
N GLY A 82 18.55 10.18 -16.71
CA GLY A 82 19.48 11.03 -17.47
C GLY A 82 19.27 12.54 -17.31
N GLN A 83 18.14 12.98 -16.76
CA GLN A 83 17.81 14.40 -16.56
C GLN A 83 18.32 14.94 -15.21
N LEU A 84 18.79 14.06 -14.32
CA LEU A 84 19.19 14.40 -12.97
C LEU A 84 20.71 14.46 -12.79
N GLU A 85 21.45 14.13 -13.86
CA GLU A 85 22.91 14.11 -13.85
C GLU A 85 23.49 15.48 -13.48
N GLY A 86 24.33 15.53 -12.44
CA GLY A 86 24.93 16.76 -11.96
C GLY A 86 23.96 17.67 -11.21
N GLY A 87 22.85 17.14 -10.68
CA GLY A 87 21.88 17.91 -9.89
C GLY A 87 22.48 18.65 -8.69
N PHE A 88 23.62 18.21 -8.15
CA PHE A 88 24.33 18.88 -7.05
C PHE A 88 25.47 19.80 -7.48
N ARG A 89 25.70 19.97 -8.78
CA ARG A 89 26.84 20.75 -9.30
C ARG A 89 26.77 22.23 -8.92
N ASP A 90 25.60 22.83 -9.05
CA ASP A 90 25.35 24.24 -8.78
C ASP A 90 23.88 24.48 -8.43
N LYS A 91 23.57 25.68 -7.90
CA LYS A 91 22.21 26.02 -7.42
C LYS A 91 21.17 25.96 -8.54
N THR A 92 21.54 26.26 -9.77
CA THR A 92 20.65 26.21 -10.93
C THR A 92 20.33 24.76 -11.31
N SER A 93 21.34 23.89 -11.32
CA SER A 93 21.19 22.46 -11.56
C SER A 93 20.33 21.80 -10.48
N PHE A 94 20.47 22.24 -9.23
CA PHE A 94 19.62 21.78 -8.13
C PHE A 94 18.17 22.26 -8.24
N GLU A 95 17.95 23.46 -8.76
CA GLU A 95 16.60 23.98 -9.04
C GLU A 95 15.94 23.20 -10.18
N ASN A 96 16.69 22.90 -11.24
CA ASN A 96 16.22 22.03 -12.32
C ASN A 96 15.88 20.63 -11.79
N LEU A 97 16.70 20.07 -10.90
CA LEU A 97 16.42 18.80 -10.22
C LEU A 97 15.08 18.88 -9.46
N ALA A 98 14.86 19.94 -8.68
CA ALA A 98 13.61 20.13 -7.95
C ALA A 98 12.40 20.21 -8.88
N ASP A 99 12.52 20.93 -9.99
CA ASP A 99 11.45 21.09 -10.97
C ASP A 99 11.15 19.77 -11.71
N THR A 100 12.18 19.00 -12.10
CA THR A 100 12.00 17.68 -12.71
C THR A 100 11.30 16.72 -11.75
N LEU A 101 11.76 16.60 -10.51
CA LEU A 101 11.11 15.75 -9.50
C LEU A 101 9.66 16.16 -9.26
N LYS A 102 9.37 17.47 -9.32
CA LYS A 102 8.03 18.01 -9.13
C LYS A 102 7.11 17.70 -10.31
N ASN A 103 7.59 17.90 -11.54
CA ASN A 103 6.85 17.64 -12.77
C ASN A 103 6.45 16.17 -12.89
N GLU A 104 7.35 15.28 -12.45
CA GLU A 104 7.13 13.83 -12.45
C GLU A 104 6.29 13.35 -11.25
N SER A 105 5.88 14.28 -10.38
CA SER A 105 5.12 14.00 -9.16
C SER A 105 5.83 13.03 -8.21
N LEU A 106 7.17 13.02 -8.21
CA LEU A 106 7.97 12.33 -7.20
C LEU A 106 7.99 13.15 -5.90
N ILE A 107 7.95 14.48 -6.02
CA ILE A 107 7.78 15.39 -4.89
C ILE A 107 6.49 16.23 -5.00
N ASN A 108 5.98 16.68 -3.86
CA ASN A 108 4.85 17.58 -3.75
C ASN A 108 5.30 19.07 -3.65
N ASN A 109 4.35 20.00 -3.52
CA ASN A 109 4.66 21.45 -3.46
C ASN A 109 5.45 21.83 -2.20
N ASN A 110 5.10 21.24 -1.05
CA ASN A 110 5.78 21.53 0.21
C ASN A 110 7.21 20.99 0.20
N GLU A 111 7.41 19.82 -0.42
CA GLU A 111 8.72 19.22 -0.65
C GLU A 111 9.57 20.07 -1.61
N ARG A 112 8.97 20.69 -2.64
CA ARG A 112 9.68 21.67 -3.48
C ARG A 112 10.14 22.89 -2.67
N THR A 113 9.30 23.39 -1.76
CA THR A 113 9.70 24.48 -0.84
C THR A 113 10.82 24.03 0.11
N ALA A 114 10.79 22.79 0.58
CA ALA A 114 11.88 22.25 1.40
C ALA A 114 13.19 22.12 0.60
N MET A 115 13.14 21.72 -0.68
CA MET A 115 14.31 21.78 -1.57
C MET A 115 14.82 23.22 -1.73
N GLU A 116 13.95 24.19 -1.95
CA GLU A 116 14.34 25.60 -2.03
C GLU A 116 14.99 26.09 -0.73
N TYR A 117 14.48 25.65 0.42
CA TYR A 117 15.11 25.90 1.72
C TYR A 117 16.53 25.30 1.79
N LEU A 118 16.71 24.04 1.38
CA LEU A 118 18.02 23.39 1.33
C LEU A 118 19.00 24.14 0.40
N LYS A 119 18.55 24.58 -0.78
CA LYS A 119 19.34 25.37 -1.74
C LYS A 119 19.89 26.65 -1.12
N ASN A 120 19.11 27.30 -0.27
CA ASN A 120 19.42 28.60 0.31
C ASN A 120 20.21 28.51 1.62
N ASN A 121 20.05 27.41 2.38
CA ASN A 121 20.63 27.25 3.72
C ASN A 121 21.81 26.27 3.76
N SER A 122 22.09 25.55 2.68
CA SER A 122 23.27 24.68 2.59
C SER A 122 24.52 25.47 2.20
N SER A 123 25.63 25.16 2.87
CA SER A 123 26.95 25.66 2.47
C SER A 123 27.44 24.98 1.18
N LYS A 124 27.05 23.71 1.00
CA LYS A 124 27.33 22.88 -0.17
C LYS A 124 26.12 22.01 -0.49
N LEU A 125 25.79 21.87 -1.77
CA LEU A 125 24.77 20.95 -2.25
C LEU A 125 25.32 19.51 -2.14
N SER A 126 24.91 18.80 -1.11
CA SER A 126 25.31 17.41 -0.86
C SER A 126 24.39 16.78 0.18
N PHE A 127 24.24 15.46 0.12
CA PHE A 127 23.43 14.72 1.10
C PHE A 127 23.91 14.96 2.54
N ASP A 128 25.21 14.93 2.79
CA ASP A 128 25.79 15.15 4.12
C ASP A 128 25.40 16.51 4.70
N GLU A 129 25.39 17.56 3.87
CA GLU A 129 25.02 18.89 4.33
C GLU A 129 23.52 19.00 4.58
N PHE A 130 22.69 18.36 3.75
CA PHE A 130 21.25 18.33 3.96
C PHE A 130 20.87 17.56 5.22
N GLU A 131 21.58 16.49 5.56
CA GLU A 131 21.40 15.75 6.81
C GLU A 131 21.76 16.61 8.04
N LYS A 132 22.83 17.40 7.98
CA LYS A 132 23.15 18.34 9.06
C LYS A 132 22.07 19.40 9.24
N ILE A 133 21.50 19.88 8.14
CA ILE A 133 20.38 20.83 8.18
C ILE A 133 19.16 20.14 8.81
N ALA A 134 18.83 18.91 8.42
CA ALA A 134 17.72 18.15 9.00
C ALA A 134 17.90 17.83 10.49
N ALA A 135 19.15 17.62 10.92
CA ALA A 135 19.50 17.36 12.31
C ALA A 135 19.47 18.62 13.20
N ASN A 136 19.29 19.81 12.63
CA ASN A 136 19.24 21.05 13.38
C ASN A 136 17.95 21.15 14.22
N ASP A 137 18.09 21.26 15.54
CA ASP A 137 16.97 21.32 16.48
C ASP A 137 16.15 22.62 16.41
N ASN A 138 16.60 23.62 15.65
CA ASN A 138 15.87 24.87 15.46
C ASN A 138 14.70 24.76 14.46
N HIS A 139 14.55 23.63 13.76
CA HIS A 139 13.44 23.44 12.82
C HIS A 139 12.17 22.95 13.52
N SER A 140 11.02 23.36 12.98
CA SER A 140 9.75 22.73 13.37
C SER A 140 9.77 21.25 12.97
N LYS A 141 9.03 20.42 13.71
CA LYS A 141 8.88 19.00 13.39
C LYS A 141 8.38 18.77 11.96
N GLU A 142 7.53 19.67 11.47
CA GLU A 142 7.01 19.64 10.10
C GLU A 142 8.10 19.90 9.06
N MET A 143 8.93 20.94 9.27
CA MET A 143 10.03 21.25 8.35
C MET A 143 11.06 20.13 8.33
N LYS A 144 11.39 19.56 9.51
CA LYS A 144 12.27 18.40 9.62
C LYS A 144 11.71 17.21 8.83
N GLY A 145 10.42 16.90 9.01
CA GLY A 145 9.75 15.83 8.25
C GLY A 145 9.75 16.06 6.74
N LEU A 146 9.59 17.32 6.29
CA LEU A 146 9.66 17.65 4.86
C LEU A 146 11.08 17.50 4.31
N ILE A 147 12.10 17.98 5.04
CA ILE A 147 13.51 17.84 4.64
C ILE A 147 13.88 16.36 4.58
N ASP A 148 13.53 15.58 5.60
CA ASP A 148 13.79 14.13 5.64
C ASP A 148 13.12 13.42 4.46
N SER A 149 11.86 13.76 4.16
CA SER A 149 11.14 13.21 3.00
C SER A 149 11.86 13.50 1.69
N VAL A 150 12.26 14.75 1.48
CA VAL A 150 12.98 15.20 0.27
C VAL A 150 14.32 14.51 0.13
N VAL A 151 15.13 14.46 1.20
CA VAL A 151 16.44 13.81 1.20
C VAL A 151 16.30 12.33 0.87
N ASN A 152 15.34 11.64 1.47
CA ASN A 152 15.09 10.23 1.20
C ASN A 152 14.64 9.99 -0.25
N LYS A 153 13.78 10.84 -0.81
CA LYS A 153 13.35 10.73 -2.21
C LYS A 153 14.49 11.00 -3.18
N MET A 154 15.32 12.02 -2.93
CA MET A 154 16.51 12.27 -3.73
C MET A 154 17.48 11.08 -3.69
N LYS A 155 17.73 10.52 -2.50
CA LYS A 155 18.55 9.29 -2.35
C LYS A 155 17.95 8.10 -3.08
N PHE A 156 16.63 7.94 -3.03
CA PHE A 156 15.95 6.87 -3.75
C PHE A 156 16.15 7.01 -5.26
N VAL A 157 15.87 8.20 -5.81
CA VAL A 157 16.01 8.46 -7.24
C VAL A 157 17.47 8.31 -7.70
N ASP A 158 18.42 8.79 -6.89
CA ASP A 158 19.84 8.58 -7.12
C ASP A 158 20.24 7.10 -7.05
N SER A 159 19.71 6.32 -6.10
CA SER A 159 19.99 4.88 -6.03
C SER A 159 19.47 4.09 -7.25
N VAL A 160 18.44 4.61 -7.93
CA VAL A 160 17.84 3.99 -9.10
C VAL A 160 18.59 4.33 -10.39
N ASN A 161 19.05 5.58 -10.54
CA ASN A 161 19.60 6.08 -11.80
C ASN A 161 21.10 6.39 -11.75
N GLY A 162 21.62 6.68 -10.56
CA GLY A 162 22.91 7.31 -10.34
C GLY A 162 22.96 8.77 -10.82
N GLY A 163 24.01 9.47 -10.40
CA GLY A 163 24.46 10.70 -11.04
C GLY A 163 23.88 12.00 -10.49
N ILE A 164 23.11 11.98 -9.40
CA ILE A 164 22.73 13.26 -8.75
C ILE A 164 23.98 13.98 -8.23
N PHE A 165 24.98 13.20 -7.77
CA PHE A 165 26.29 13.65 -7.31
C PHE A 165 27.34 13.78 -8.41
#